data_AF-A0A0A1DNJ0-F1
#
_entry.id   AF-A0A0A1DNJ0-F1
#
_cell.length_a   1.000
_cell.length_b   1.000
_cell.length_c   1.000
_cell.angle_alpha   90.00
_cell.angle_beta   90.00
_cell.angle_gamma   90.00
#
_symmetry.space_group_name_H-M   'P 1'
#
loop_
_entity.id
_entity.type
_entity.pdbx_description
1 polymer ?
#
loop_
_entity_poly.entity_id
_entity_poly.type
_entity_poly.pdbx_seq_one_letter_code
_entity_poly.pdbx_strand_id
1 'polypeptide(L)'
;MHDADKMAAYAALALPALVDAGGTFLARGLPEQVYEAGLQERVVIIEFPSVEAAIAAHDTPAYQEALAALGDGAERDLRIVPGA
;
A
#
# COMPACT_ATOMS: atom_id res chain seq x y z
N MET A 1 -3.55 12.51 2.91
CA MET A 1 -2.12 12.82 2.61
C MET A 1 -1.78 14.18 3.19
N HIS A 2 -0.71 14.26 3.97
CA HIS A 2 -0.29 15.49 4.66
C HIS A 2 1.01 16.07 4.09
N ASP A 3 1.87 15.22 3.50
CA ASP A 3 3.18 15.61 2.97
C ASP A 3 3.47 14.84 1.67
N ALA A 4 3.58 15.57 0.56
CA ALA A 4 3.80 15.01 -0.77
C ALA A 4 5.21 14.43 -0.96
N ASP A 5 6.21 15.03 -0.30
CA ASP A 5 7.62 14.61 -0.42
C ASP A 5 7.84 13.31 0.36
N LYS A 6 7.29 13.20 1.56
CA LYS A 6 7.28 11.93 2.33
C LYS A 6 6.54 10.82 1.58
N MET A 7 5.41 11.15 0.94
CA MET A 7 4.69 10.20 0.10
C MET A 7 5.51 9.73 -1.11
N ALA A 8 6.26 10.61 -1.75
CA ALA A 8 7.14 10.26 -2.86
C ALA A 8 8.30 9.36 -2.41
N ALA A 9 8.94 9.69 -1.27
CA ALA A 9 9.99 8.88 -0.68
C ALA A 9 9.49 7.47 -0.30
N TYR A 10 8.32 7.38 0.35
CA TYR A 10 7.65 6.12 0.62
C TYR A 10 7.38 5.32 -0.66
N ALA A 11 6.82 5.96 -1.69
CA ALA A 11 6.45 5.28 -2.92
C ALA A 11 7.66 4.69 -3.67
N ALA A 12 8.83 5.35 -3.60
CA ALA A 12 10.07 4.88 -4.22
C ALA A 12 10.61 3.60 -3.55
N LEU A 13 10.39 3.43 -2.25
CA LEU A 13 10.85 2.27 -1.47
C LEU A 13 9.80 1.14 -1.43
N ALA A 14 8.53 1.50 -1.21
CA ALA A 14 7.45 0.54 -1.01
C ALA A 14 7.15 -0.29 -2.26
N LEU A 15 7.19 0.32 -3.45
CA LEU A 15 6.85 -0.37 -4.68
C LEU A 15 7.78 -1.56 -4.95
N PRO A 16 9.11 -1.39 -5.03
CA PRO A 16 10.00 -2.53 -5.24
C PRO A 16 9.89 -3.55 -4.09
N ALA A 17 9.83 -3.11 -2.83
CA ALA A 17 9.70 -4.02 -1.69
C ALA A 17 8.48 -4.95 -1.79
N LEU A 18 7.32 -4.42 -2.20
CA LEU A 18 6.09 -5.20 -2.35
C LEU A 18 6.12 -6.12 -3.59
N VAL A 19 6.69 -5.66 -4.71
CA VAL A 19 6.84 -6.48 -5.92
C VAL A 19 7.81 -7.63 -5.68
N ASP A 20 8.97 -7.35 -5.07
CA ASP A 20 10.00 -8.34 -4.77
C ASP A 20 9.50 -9.37 -3.73
N ALA A 21 8.57 -8.97 -2.86
CA ALA A 21 7.87 -9.88 -1.93
C ALA A 21 6.72 -10.68 -2.60
N GLY A 22 6.57 -10.60 -3.92
CA GLY A 22 5.59 -11.38 -4.69
C GLY A 22 4.21 -10.73 -4.86
N GLY A 23 4.09 -9.43 -4.58
CA GLY A 23 2.85 -8.67 -4.74
C GLY A 23 2.59 -8.25 -6.19
N THR A 24 1.36 -8.47 -6.66
CA THR A 24 0.89 -8.02 -7.98
C THR A 24 -0.11 -6.87 -7.81
N PHE A 25 0.21 -5.69 -8.34
CA PHE A 25 -0.69 -4.54 -8.26
C PHE A 25 -1.86 -4.70 -9.24
N LEU A 26 -3.08 -4.80 -8.71
CA LEU A 26 -4.32 -4.86 -9.50
C LEU A 26 -4.91 -3.47 -9.75
N ALA A 27 -4.77 -2.56 -8.79
CA ALA A 27 -5.21 -1.17 -8.91
C ALA A 27 -4.27 -0.24 -8.14
N ARG A 28 -4.03 0.95 -8.68
CA ARG A 28 -3.23 2.00 -8.02
C ARG A 28 -3.58 3.37 -8.59
N GLY A 29 -4.44 4.12 -7.91
CA GLY A 29 -4.89 5.41 -8.42
C GLY A 29 -6.02 6.02 -7.59
N LEU A 30 -6.59 7.12 -8.07
CA LEU A 30 -7.86 7.65 -7.55
C LEU A 30 -9.01 6.79 -8.07
N PRO A 31 -10.07 6.54 -7.28
CA PRO A 31 -11.27 5.88 -7.76
C PRO A 31 -11.94 6.74 -8.83
N GLU A 32 -12.45 6.11 -9.88
CA GLU A 32 -13.24 6.81 -10.91
C GLU A 32 -14.64 7.18 -10.40
N GLN A 33 -15.18 6.40 -9.46
CA GLN A 33 -16.47 6.63 -8.83
C GLN A 33 -16.43 6.13 -7.38
N VAL A 34 -17.07 6.89 -6.49
CA VAL A 34 -17.28 6.55 -5.08
C VAL A 34 -18.77 6.46 -4.76
N TYR A 35 -19.12 5.56 -3.84
CA TYR A 35 -20.47 5.32 -3.34
C TYR A 35 -20.49 5.32 -1.81
N GLU A 36 -21.66 5.54 -1.21
CA GLU A 36 -21.89 5.61 0.24
C GLU A 36 -20.83 6.43 1.02
N ALA A 37 -20.09 5.77 1.90
CA ALA A 37 -19.03 6.36 2.74
C ALA A 37 -17.63 6.23 2.09
N GLY A 38 -17.55 5.90 0.80
CA GLY A 38 -16.31 5.83 0.04
C GLY A 38 -15.63 7.19 -0.04
N LEU A 39 -14.30 7.19 0.11
CA LEU A 39 -13.49 8.40 0.02
C LEU A 39 -12.91 8.55 -1.39
N GLN A 40 -12.93 9.77 -1.94
CA GLN A 40 -12.29 10.12 -3.21
C GLN A 40 -10.77 10.28 -3.01
N GLU A 41 -10.14 9.22 -2.52
CA GLU A 41 -8.72 9.17 -2.17
C GLU A 41 -8.02 8.01 -2.86
N ARG A 42 -6.69 8.00 -2.87
CA ARG A 42 -5.92 6.97 -3.57
C ARG A 42 -6.22 5.58 -2.99
N VAL A 43 -6.61 4.64 -3.86
CA VAL A 43 -6.78 3.23 -3.55
C VAL A 43 -5.66 2.42 -4.20
N VAL A 44 -5.16 1.44 -3.45
CA VAL A 44 -4.17 0.47 -3.92
C VAL A 44 -4.68 -0.94 -3.61
N ILE A 45 -4.75 -1.79 -4.61
CA ILE A 45 -5.12 -3.20 -4.48
C ILE A 45 -3.94 -4.03 -4.96
N ILE A 46 -3.48 -4.94 -4.12
CA ILE A 46 -2.34 -5.82 -4.38
C ILE A 46 -2.76 -7.24 -4.07
N GLU A 47 -2.57 -8.13 -5.04
CA GLU A 47 -2.77 -9.56 -4.87
C GLU A 47 -1.47 -10.24 -4.43
N PHE A 48 -1.59 -11.18 -3.51
CA PHE A 48 -0.52 -12.07 -3.06
C PHE A 48 -0.99 -13.52 -3.13
N PRO A 49 -0.06 -14.50 -3.21
CA PRO A 49 -0.42 -15.92 -3.28
C PRO A 49 -1.18 -16.46 -2.05
N SER A 50 -1.05 -15.82 -0.89
CA SER A 50 -1.78 -16.15 0.33
C SER A 50 -1.83 -14.97 1.32
N VAL A 51 -2.65 -15.08 2.36
CA VAL A 51 -2.70 -14.11 3.47
C VAL A 51 -1.36 -14.03 4.18
N GLU A 52 -0.71 -15.17 4.43
CA GLU A 52 0.60 -15.24 5.06
C GLU A 52 1.67 -14.53 4.23
N ALA A 53 1.62 -14.67 2.90
CA ALA A 53 2.54 -13.97 2.01
C ALA A 53 2.33 -12.45 2.06
N ALA A 54 1.08 -11.98 2.10
CA ALA A 54 0.77 -10.55 2.24
C ALA A 54 1.27 -9.98 3.57
N ILE A 55 1.12 -10.73 4.67
CA ILE A 55 1.64 -10.35 5.99
C ILE A 55 3.17 -10.31 5.95
N ALA A 56 3.81 -11.35 5.43
CA ALA A 56 5.27 -11.42 5.33
C ALA A 56 5.83 -10.27 4.49
N ALA A 57 5.17 -9.90 3.38
CA ALA A 57 5.54 -8.77 2.54
C ALA A 57 5.51 -7.44 3.32
N HIS A 58 4.45 -7.21 4.08
CA HIS A 58 4.31 -6.03 4.94
C HIS A 58 5.41 -5.98 6.03
N ASP A 59 5.76 -7.12 6.61
CA ASP A 59 6.70 -7.18 7.74
C ASP A 59 8.17 -7.26 7.30
N THR A 60 8.45 -7.23 6.00
CA THR A 60 9.83 -7.18 5.49
C THR A 60 10.58 -5.93 5.96
N PRO A 61 11.88 -6.01 6.24
CA PRO A 61 12.69 -4.84 6.57
C PRO A 61 12.61 -3.73 5.51
N ALA A 62 12.60 -4.10 4.23
CA ALA A 62 12.51 -3.17 3.12
C ALA A 62 11.18 -2.38 3.13
N TYR A 63 10.06 -3.03 3.43
CA TYR A 63 8.78 -2.32 3.54
C TYR A 63 8.72 -1.46 4.81
N GLN A 64 9.28 -1.93 5.93
CA GLN A 64 9.38 -1.13 7.15
C GLN A 64 10.23 0.14 6.97
N GLU A 65 11.31 0.09 6.18
CA GLU A 65 12.06 1.29 5.78
C GLU A 65 11.20 2.27 4.99
N ALA A 66 10.36 1.77 4.08
CA ALA A 66 9.40 2.63 3.39
C ALA A 66 8.43 3.30 4.38
N LEU A 67 7.89 2.56 5.36
CA LEU A 67 7.02 3.12 6.40
C LEU A 67 7.72 4.19 7.24
N ALA A 68 9.00 4.01 7.55
CA ALA A 68 9.79 5.01 8.24
C ALA A 68 9.93 6.30 7.40
N ALA A 69 10.13 6.17 6.09
CA ALA A 69 10.16 7.33 5.18
C ALA A 69 8.79 8.03 5.08
N LEU A 70 7.69 7.28 5.20
CA LEU A 70 6.35 7.84 5.20
C LEU A 70 6.06 8.65 6.46
N GLY A 71 6.39 8.11 7.64
CA GLY A 71 6.09 8.74 8.93
C GLY A 71 4.63 9.18 9.07
N ASP A 72 4.42 10.45 9.40
CA ASP A 72 3.12 11.14 9.49
C ASP A 72 2.63 11.74 8.16
N GLY A 73 3.33 11.45 7.05
CA GLY A 73 3.05 12.01 5.73
C GLY A 73 1.70 11.61 5.13
N ALA A 74 1.06 10.56 5.66
CA ALA A 74 -0.33 10.22 5.35
C ALA A 74 -0.97 9.36 6.44
N GLU A 75 -2.27 9.56 6.64
CA GLU A 75 -3.13 8.56 7.27
C GLU A 75 -3.51 7.50 6.22
N ARG A 76 -3.54 6.23 6.62
CA ARG A 76 -3.82 5.11 5.73
C ARG A 76 -4.65 4.05 6.43
N ASP A 77 -5.59 3.49 5.69
CA ASP A 77 -6.31 2.28 6.03
C ASP A 77 -5.74 1.12 5.21
N LEU A 78 -5.08 0.18 5.89
CA LEU A 78 -4.47 -1.00 5.27
C LEU A 78 -5.10 -2.25 5.87
N ARG A 79 -5.59 -3.12 5.00
CA ARG A 79 -6.26 -4.36 5.39
C ARG A 79 -5.76 -5.49 4.51
N ILE A 80 -5.53 -6.66 5.12
CA ILE A 80 -5.25 -7.91 4.41
C ILE A 80 -6.49 -8.78 4.55
N VAL A 81 -7.02 -9.24 3.42
CA VAL A 81 -8.24 -10.05 3.36
C VAL A 81 -7.98 -11.31 2.54
N PRO A 82 -8.50 -12.49 2.95
CA PRO A 82 -8.45 -13.67 2.11
C PRO A 82 -9.30 -13.47 0.85
N GLY A 83 -8.83 -14.00 -0.27
CA GLY A 83 -9.63 -14.14 -1.49
C GLY A 83 -10.80 -15.13 -1.29
N ALA A 84 -11.77 -15.07 -2.20
CA ALA A 84 -12.92 -15.97 -2.22
C ALA A 84 -12.61 -17.30 -2.93
#